data_AF-A0A560FXG5-F1
#
_entry.id   AF-A0A560FXG5-F1
#
_cell.length_a   1.000
_cell.length_b   1.000
_cell.length_c   1.000
_cell.angle_alpha   90.00
_cell.angle_beta   90.00
_cell.angle_gamma   90.00
#
_symmetry.space_group_name_H-M   'P 1'
#
loop_
_entity.id
_entity.type
_entity.pdbx_description
1 polymer ?
#
loop_
_entity_poly.entity_id
_entity_poly.type
_entity_poly.pdbx_seq_one_letter_code
_entity_poly.pdbx_strand_id
1 'polypeptide(L)'
;MNGGIATYTFFVMSAFVLTQSYLETSYTAFERILQRATRLLAPAIASWLMALTLLTILPQSRAWVAPYVSPWARQRYADAMTGPVLAKDIALNSMLLGYEGVSLFDFAAAKTHLVVAHLSDSLNPPLWSLHAEFWGSLLVLLMARLYRILPSPWFWMIFTVTLLVTGTSHYTLFLLGVAGYLGRHRMLALHGAIPALMGMTLIAAAVFLGMRAASFPFDSWVVAARSVSLLQAPGGKWLQNEVAATLLMAGILIQPRIRHILAAPWLVWLGHRSFALYLVHFPLLFTVGFAIFSVLLDYLQQGTALFLTVVFGGGLSLAAATLFERWIDRPAIRLSRKALRPKPSTVPAETAAE
;
A
#
# COMPACT_ATOMS: atom_id res chain seq x y z
N MET A 1 -1.59 -7.40 15.48
CA MET A 1 -2.35 -7.51 14.22
C MET A 1 -1.41 -7.19 13.07
N ASN A 2 -1.33 -8.04 12.05
CA ASN A 2 -0.44 -7.85 10.90
C ASN A 2 -1.21 -7.10 9.79
N GLY A 3 -0.95 -5.80 9.64
CA GLY A 3 -1.64 -4.93 8.68
C GLY A 3 -1.33 -5.20 7.20
N GLY A 4 -0.46 -6.18 6.89
CA GLY A 4 0.05 -6.41 5.54
C GLY A 4 -1.03 -6.70 4.48
N ILE A 5 -2.08 -7.44 4.82
CA ILE A 5 -3.16 -7.78 3.85
C ILE A 5 -3.88 -6.51 3.38
N ALA A 6 -4.10 -5.55 4.28
CA ALA A 6 -4.78 -4.30 3.95
C ALA A 6 -3.94 -3.49 2.96
N THR A 7 -2.63 -3.36 3.23
CA THR A 7 -1.69 -2.68 2.32
C THR A 7 -1.61 -3.36 0.96
N TYR A 8 -1.55 -4.69 0.91
CA TYR A 8 -1.48 -5.43 -0.36
C TYR A 8 -2.79 -5.40 -1.13
N THR A 9 -3.93 -5.45 -0.45
CA THR A 9 -5.24 -5.23 -1.09
C THR A 9 -5.29 -3.84 -1.70
N PHE A 10 -4.75 -2.84 -1.01
CA PHE A 10 -4.64 -1.48 -1.53
C PHE A 10 -3.77 -1.42 -2.81
N PHE A 11 -2.65 -2.16 -2.91
CA PHE A 11 -1.84 -2.21 -4.13
C PHE A 11 -2.60 -2.81 -5.32
N VAL A 12 -3.29 -3.94 -5.13
CA VAL A 12 -4.09 -4.57 -6.20
C VAL A 12 -5.22 -3.62 -6.64
N MET A 13 -5.94 -3.02 -5.69
CA MET A 13 -7.00 -2.06 -5.96
C MET A 13 -6.49 -0.81 -6.69
N SER A 14 -5.36 -0.25 -6.24
CA SER A 14 -4.72 0.90 -6.88
C SER A 14 -4.38 0.59 -8.33
N ALA A 15 -3.77 -0.56 -8.60
CA ALA A 15 -3.46 -0.98 -9.97
C ALA A 15 -4.72 -1.14 -10.83
N PHE A 16 -5.74 -1.83 -10.32
CA PHE A 16 -7.02 -2.02 -11.02
C PHE A 16 -7.64 -0.68 -11.46
N VAL A 17 -7.73 0.30 -10.54
CA VAL A 17 -8.32 1.62 -10.83
C VAL A 17 -7.41 2.46 -11.74
N LEU A 18 -6.10 2.38 -11.58
CA LEU A 18 -5.16 3.11 -12.44
C LEU A 18 -5.17 2.58 -13.87
N THR A 19 -5.28 1.26 -14.07
CA THR A 19 -5.38 0.68 -15.41
C THR A 19 -6.57 1.29 -16.16
N GLN A 20 -7.72 1.45 -15.50
CA GLN A 20 -8.87 2.16 -16.08
C GLN A 20 -8.50 3.58 -16.52
N SER A 21 -8.01 4.40 -15.59
CA SER A 21 -7.67 5.79 -15.87
C SER A 21 -6.58 5.94 -16.95
N TYR A 22 -5.66 4.97 -17.04
CA TYR A 22 -4.55 5.01 -17.97
C TYR A 22 -4.96 4.62 -19.39
N LEU A 23 -5.94 3.73 -19.52
CA LEU A 23 -6.51 3.36 -20.81
C LEU A 23 -7.52 4.39 -21.32
N GLU A 24 -8.34 4.98 -20.45
CA GLU A 24 -9.43 5.88 -20.83
C GLU A 24 -9.02 7.34 -21.05
N THR A 25 -7.89 7.80 -20.50
CA THR A 25 -7.48 9.22 -20.59
C THR A 25 -6.24 9.46 -21.47
N SER A 26 -6.20 10.59 -22.17
CA SER A 26 -5.16 11.00 -23.13
C SER A 26 -4.06 11.90 -22.56
N TYR A 27 -3.63 11.67 -21.30
CA TYR A 27 -2.45 12.35 -20.76
C TYR A 27 -1.15 11.71 -21.26
N THR A 28 -0.12 12.52 -21.44
CA THR A 28 1.24 12.02 -21.72
C THR A 28 1.80 11.28 -20.51
N ALA A 29 2.80 10.43 -20.73
CA ALA A 29 3.42 9.68 -19.64
C ALA A 29 4.02 10.61 -18.57
N PHE A 30 4.71 11.67 -18.99
CA PHE A 30 5.31 12.64 -18.08
C PHE A 30 4.28 13.32 -17.17
N GLU A 31 3.14 13.71 -17.75
CA GLU A 31 2.05 14.35 -16.99
C GLU A 31 1.48 13.41 -15.91
N ARG A 32 1.31 12.13 -16.22
CA ARG A 32 0.84 11.13 -15.26
C ARG A 32 1.85 10.89 -14.13
N ILE A 33 3.14 10.88 -14.46
CA ILE A 33 4.22 10.77 -13.48
C ILE A 33 4.18 11.97 -12.53
N LEU A 34 4.09 13.18 -13.07
CA LEU A 34 4.05 14.40 -12.27
C LEU A 34 2.80 14.48 -11.39
N GLN A 35 1.63 14.09 -11.92
CA GLN A 35 0.39 13.97 -11.15
C GLN A 35 0.54 13.01 -9.96
N ARG A 36 1.19 11.86 -10.18
CA ARG A 36 1.38 10.87 -9.13
C ARG A 36 2.40 11.33 -8.10
N ALA A 37 3.52 11.87 -8.54
CA ALA A 37 4.56 12.41 -7.66
C ALA A 37 4.00 13.49 -6.73
N THR A 38 3.27 14.47 -7.29
CA THR A 38 2.66 15.55 -6.49
C THR A 38 1.60 15.03 -5.51
N ARG A 39 0.78 14.05 -5.93
CA ARG A 39 -0.24 13.44 -5.08
C ARG A 39 0.35 12.64 -3.91
N LEU A 40 1.47 11.96 -4.09
CA LEU A 40 2.06 11.12 -3.04
C LEU A 40 3.04 11.90 -2.15
N LEU A 41 3.87 12.77 -2.74
CA LEU A 41 4.94 13.46 -2.03
C LEU A 41 4.42 14.50 -1.04
N ALA A 42 3.38 15.26 -1.40
CA ALA A 42 2.86 16.30 -0.51
C ALA A 42 2.27 15.72 0.80
N PRO A 43 1.41 14.68 0.77
CA PRO A 43 1.01 13.97 1.98
C PRO A 43 2.17 13.32 2.74
N ALA A 44 3.17 12.76 2.03
CA ALA A 44 4.32 12.14 2.67
C ALA A 44 5.12 13.14 3.53
N ILE A 45 5.46 14.30 2.95
CA ILE A 45 6.18 15.37 3.65
C ILE A 45 5.38 15.86 4.85
N ALA A 46 4.08 16.09 4.69
CA ALA A 46 3.25 16.58 5.78
C ALA A 46 3.12 15.56 6.92
N SER A 47 2.99 14.27 6.60
CA SER A 47 2.99 13.19 7.58
C SER A 47 4.30 13.11 8.35
N TRP A 48 5.43 13.26 7.65
CA TRP A 48 6.75 13.30 8.26
C TRP A 48 6.92 14.50 9.19
N LEU A 49 6.52 15.71 8.75
CA LEU A 49 6.56 16.92 9.58
C LEU A 49 5.74 16.74 10.85
N MET A 50 4.54 16.18 10.71
CA MET A 50 3.68 15.87 11.86
C MET A 50 4.36 14.87 12.81
N ALA A 51 4.98 13.82 12.30
CA ALA A 51 5.69 12.84 13.13
C ALA A 51 6.85 13.48 13.89
N LEU A 52 7.64 14.33 13.23
CA LEU A 52 8.74 15.06 13.85
C LEU A 52 8.21 16.00 14.95
N THR A 53 7.17 16.79 14.65
CA THR A 53 6.56 17.70 15.63
C THR A 53 6.05 16.94 16.85
N LEU A 54 5.32 15.84 16.66
CA LEU A 54 4.81 15.03 17.78
C LEU A 54 5.94 14.45 18.62
N LEU A 55 7.02 13.95 18.01
CA LEU A 55 8.18 13.42 18.72
C LEU A 55 8.93 14.50 19.50
N THR A 56 8.98 15.74 19.00
CA THR A 56 9.61 16.87 19.72
C THR A 56 8.79 17.36 20.91
N ILE A 57 7.45 17.36 20.80
CA ILE A 57 6.54 17.84 21.86
C ILE A 57 6.35 16.77 22.94
N LEU A 58 6.29 15.50 22.54
CA LEU A 58 6.08 14.36 23.43
C LEU A 58 7.29 13.40 23.37
N PRO A 59 8.45 13.81 23.93
CA PRO A 59 9.61 12.93 24.08
C PRO A 59 9.34 11.92 25.20
N GLN A 60 8.44 10.97 24.96
CA GLN A 60 8.15 9.89 25.89
C GLN A 60 9.41 9.03 26.10
N SER A 61 9.66 8.59 27.34
CA SER A 61 10.86 7.82 27.65
C SER A 61 10.78 6.43 27.00
N ARG A 62 11.64 6.21 26.00
CA ARG A 62 11.69 4.99 25.19
C ARG A 62 11.80 3.69 26.00
N ALA A 63 12.40 3.80 27.19
CA ALA A 63 12.59 2.71 28.13
C ALA A 63 11.31 2.29 28.87
N TRP A 64 10.37 3.21 29.16
CA TRP A 64 9.19 2.91 29.99
C TRP A 64 8.15 2.07 29.24
N VAL A 65 7.92 2.37 27.96
CA VAL A 65 6.92 1.67 27.13
C VAL A 65 7.39 0.27 26.71
N ALA A 66 8.71 0.04 26.66
CA ALA A 66 9.34 -1.15 26.10
C ALA A 66 8.81 -2.51 26.63
N PRO A 67 8.46 -2.68 27.92
CA PRO A 67 7.91 -3.92 28.45
C PRO A 67 6.50 -4.24 27.93
N TYR A 68 5.72 -3.21 27.58
CA TYR A 68 4.31 -3.34 27.22
C TYR A 68 4.05 -3.46 25.71
N VAL A 69 5.09 -3.28 24.90
CA VAL A 69 4.99 -3.32 23.44
C VAL A 69 5.60 -4.58 22.85
N SER A 70 5.16 -4.92 21.64
CA SER A 70 5.71 -6.06 20.90
C SER A 70 7.20 -5.86 20.59
N PRO A 71 7.96 -6.95 20.37
CA PRO A 71 9.37 -6.86 19.98
C PRO A 71 9.60 -5.96 18.75
N TRP A 72 8.68 -6.03 17.77
CA TRP A 72 8.68 -5.18 16.59
C TRP A 72 8.57 -3.69 16.92
N ALA A 73 7.62 -3.33 17.79
CA ALA A 73 7.43 -1.94 18.20
C ALA A 73 8.60 -1.44 19.06
N ARG A 74 9.18 -2.31 19.90
CA ARG A 74 10.36 -1.99 20.72
C ARG A 74 11.58 -1.65 19.86
N GLN A 75 11.85 -2.43 18.82
CA GLN A 75 12.97 -2.17 17.89
C GLN A 75 12.83 -0.78 17.25
N ARG A 76 11.64 -0.47 16.70
CA ARG A 76 11.34 0.82 16.07
C ARG A 76 11.42 2.01 17.02
N TYR A 77 11.19 1.78 18.31
CA TYR A 77 11.21 2.83 19.32
C TYR A 77 12.61 3.06 19.91
N ALA A 78 13.49 2.05 19.86
CA ALA A 78 14.84 2.13 20.42
C ALA A 78 15.78 3.00 19.57
N ASP A 79 15.71 2.88 18.25
CA ASP A 79 16.70 3.48 17.34
C ASP A 79 16.40 4.98 17.09
N ALA A 80 17.20 5.88 17.65
CA ALA A 80 17.10 7.31 17.38
C ALA A 80 17.71 7.62 16.00
N MET A 81 16.88 8.05 15.05
CA MET A 81 17.37 8.52 13.76
C MET A 81 18.15 9.82 13.91
N THR A 82 19.36 9.87 13.33
CA THR A 82 20.17 11.10 13.28
C THR A 82 19.61 12.06 12.23
N GLY A 83 19.81 13.38 12.42
CA GLY A 83 19.29 14.42 11.51
C GLY A 83 19.58 14.21 10.01
N PRO A 84 20.80 13.79 9.61
CA PRO A 84 21.11 13.50 8.21
C PRO A 84 20.37 12.28 7.65
N VAL A 85 20.18 11.24 8.47
CA VAL A 85 19.38 10.06 8.12
C VAL A 85 17.91 10.44 7.94
N LEU A 86 17.41 11.33 8.80
CA LEU A 86 16.06 11.87 8.75
C LEU A 86 15.81 12.66 7.44
N ALA A 87 16.75 13.51 7.03
CA ALA A 87 16.65 14.28 5.78
C ALA A 87 16.69 13.37 4.53
N LYS A 88 17.55 12.35 4.54
CA LYS A 88 17.63 11.34 3.48
C LYS A 88 16.34 10.51 3.38
N ASP A 89 15.73 10.19 4.52
CA ASP A 89 14.47 9.44 4.61
C ASP A 89 13.34 10.15 3.84
N ILE A 90 13.19 11.46 4.05
CA ILE A 90 12.18 12.29 3.37
C ILE A 90 12.44 12.40 1.87
N ALA A 91 13.65 12.85 1.53
CA ALA A 91 13.93 13.37 0.20
C ALA A 91 14.05 12.25 -0.83
N LEU A 92 14.55 11.08 -0.40
CA LEU A 92 14.98 10.03 -1.30
C LEU A 92 14.32 8.68 -0.94
N ASN A 93 14.38 8.22 0.30
CA ASN A 93 13.99 6.83 0.61
C ASN A 93 12.47 6.60 0.63
N SER A 94 11.70 7.53 1.19
CA SER A 94 10.23 7.38 1.32
C SER A 94 9.51 7.14 0.00
N MET A 95 10.01 7.71 -1.11
CA MET A 95 9.36 7.60 -2.42
C MET A 95 10.27 7.00 -3.50
N LEU A 96 11.53 7.43 -3.60
CA LEU A 96 12.37 7.11 -4.76
C LEU A 96 13.22 5.86 -4.55
N LEU A 97 14.02 5.80 -3.48
CA LEU A 97 14.99 4.73 -3.24
C LEU A 97 14.41 3.53 -2.47
N GLY A 98 13.34 3.69 -1.70
CA GLY A 98 12.76 2.62 -0.90
C GLY A 98 13.62 2.22 0.30
N TYR A 99 13.14 1.21 1.03
CA TYR A 99 13.79 0.66 2.23
C TYR A 99 14.33 -0.73 1.95
N GLU A 100 15.26 -1.18 2.79
CA GLU A 100 15.89 -2.51 2.65
C GLU A 100 14.85 -3.64 2.59
N GLY A 101 14.97 -4.51 1.58
CA GLY A 101 14.06 -5.64 1.35
C GLY A 101 12.77 -5.29 0.61
N VAL A 102 12.55 -4.01 0.33
CA VAL A 102 11.33 -3.50 -0.33
C VAL A 102 11.67 -2.65 -1.56
N SER A 103 12.93 -2.26 -1.72
CA SER A 103 13.35 -1.40 -2.82
C SER A 103 13.40 -2.18 -4.15
N LEU A 104 13.03 -1.51 -5.24
CA LEU A 104 13.36 -2.00 -6.58
C LEU A 104 14.85 -2.11 -6.84
N PHE A 105 15.67 -1.35 -6.12
CA PHE A 105 17.10 -1.25 -6.38
C PHE A 105 17.94 -2.18 -5.54
N ASP A 106 17.34 -3.03 -4.70
CA ASP A 106 18.08 -3.98 -3.84
C ASP A 106 19.00 -4.90 -4.67
N PHE A 107 18.58 -5.28 -5.90
CA PHE A 107 19.42 -6.08 -6.80
C PHE A 107 20.69 -5.34 -7.27
N ALA A 108 20.64 -4.00 -7.37
CA ALA A 108 21.72 -3.15 -7.85
C ALA A 108 22.60 -2.66 -6.70
N ALA A 109 21.99 -2.42 -5.53
CA ALA A 109 22.68 -2.02 -4.31
C ALA A 109 23.66 -3.09 -3.82
N ALA A 110 23.33 -4.37 -3.99
CA ALA A 110 24.24 -5.49 -3.73
C ALA A 110 25.55 -5.44 -4.54
N LYS A 111 25.60 -4.66 -5.64
CA LYS A 111 26.77 -4.48 -6.50
C LYS A 111 27.43 -3.10 -6.38
N THR A 112 26.75 -2.10 -5.80
CA THR A 112 27.22 -0.71 -5.76
C THR A 112 27.07 -0.11 -4.36
N HIS A 113 28.04 -0.41 -3.49
CA HIS A 113 28.06 -0.02 -2.07
C HIS A 113 28.06 1.50 -1.79
N LEU A 114 28.15 2.38 -2.80
CA LEU A 114 28.52 3.79 -2.59
C LEU A 114 27.38 4.82 -2.72
N VAL A 115 26.20 4.46 -3.25
CA VAL A 115 25.11 5.45 -3.47
C VAL A 115 23.79 5.04 -2.83
N VAL A 116 23.57 3.75 -2.57
CA VAL A 116 22.30 3.21 -2.06
C VAL A 116 22.48 2.59 -0.68
N ALA A 117 22.99 3.35 0.29
CA ALA A 117 22.89 2.94 1.69
C ALA A 117 21.39 2.95 2.08
N HIS A 118 20.75 1.79 2.00
CA HIS A 118 19.34 1.61 2.35
C HIS A 118 19.14 1.92 3.83
N LEU A 119 18.07 2.65 4.13
CA LEU A 119 17.58 2.69 5.50
C LEU A 119 16.79 1.42 5.74
N SER A 120 17.08 0.73 6.85
CA SER A 120 16.27 -0.38 7.36
C SER A 120 14.93 0.13 7.87
N ASP A 121 14.93 1.34 8.41
CA ASP A 121 13.84 1.90 9.18
C ASP A 121 13.44 3.28 8.64
N SER A 122 12.13 3.55 8.58
CA SER A 122 11.55 4.86 8.30
C SER A 122 11.05 5.51 9.59
N LEU A 123 11.03 6.85 9.64
CA LEU A 123 10.47 7.57 10.79
C LEU A 123 8.98 7.23 10.99
N ASN A 124 8.28 7.05 9.88
CA ASN A 124 6.90 6.61 9.85
C ASN A 124 6.82 5.30 9.05
N PRO A 125 6.69 4.13 9.72
CA PRO A 125 6.74 2.80 9.08
C PRO A 125 5.90 2.70 7.81
N PRO A 126 4.63 3.13 7.78
CA PRO A 126 3.81 3.29 6.58
C PRO A 126 4.46 3.81 5.28
N LEU A 127 5.46 4.69 5.36
CA LEU A 127 6.01 5.38 4.20
C LEU A 127 6.64 4.44 3.17
N TRP A 128 7.08 3.23 3.55
CA TRP A 128 7.61 2.26 2.58
C TRP A 128 6.63 1.94 1.45
N SER A 129 5.33 1.96 1.75
CA SER A 129 4.29 1.66 0.76
C SER A 129 4.19 2.75 -0.32
N LEU A 130 4.61 4.00 -0.04
CA LEU A 130 4.59 5.08 -1.02
C LEU A 130 5.61 4.85 -2.14
N HIS A 131 6.77 4.30 -1.82
CA HIS A 131 7.75 3.86 -2.80
C HIS A 131 7.14 2.79 -3.73
N ALA A 132 6.56 1.74 -3.13
CA ALA A 132 5.90 0.67 -3.86
C ALA A 132 4.73 1.19 -4.71
N GLU A 133 3.92 2.11 -4.19
CA GLU A 133 2.82 2.75 -4.92
C GLU A 133 3.28 3.60 -6.10
N PHE A 134 4.33 4.38 -5.90
CA PHE A 134 4.87 5.24 -6.95
C PHE A 134 5.37 4.37 -8.10
N TRP A 135 6.31 3.47 -7.84
CA TRP A 135 6.89 2.62 -8.87
C TRP A 135 5.90 1.60 -9.45
N GLY A 136 5.03 1.04 -8.62
CA GLY A 136 3.95 0.16 -9.06
C GLY A 136 2.98 0.89 -10.00
N SER A 137 2.68 2.18 -9.75
CA SER A 137 1.87 2.97 -10.68
C SER A 137 2.57 3.24 -12.01
N LEU A 138 3.91 3.37 -12.03
CA LEU A 138 4.69 3.49 -13.26
C LEU A 138 4.68 2.19 -14.05
N LEU A 139 4.76 1.05 -13.35
CA LEU A 139 4.61 -0.27 -13.97
C LEU A 139 3.23 -0.41 -14.61
N VAL A 140 2.15 -0.01 -13.92
CA VAL A 140 0.79 -0.01 -14.48
C VAL A 140 0.68 0.93 -15.69
N LEU A 141 1.34 2.09 -15.66
CA LEU A 141 1.39 3.03 -16.79
C LEU A 141 2.08 2.40 -18.01
N LEU A 142 3.22 1.74 -17.79
CA LEU A 142 3.94 1.02 -18.83
C LEU A 142 3.06 -0.10 -19.42
N MET A 143 2.46 -0.94 -18.57
CA MET A 143 1.59 -2.04 -19.03
C MET A 143 0.38 -1.53 -19.80
N ALA A 144 -0.29 -0.48 -19.33
CA ALA A 144 -1.42 0.13 -20.04
C ALA A 144 -1.00 0.69 -21.41
N ARG A 145 0.20 1.28 -21.52
CA ARG A 145 0.74 1.77 -22.80
C ARG A 145 1.08 0.62 -23.74
N LEU A 146 1.75 -0.43 -23.25
CA LEU A 146 2.09 -1.61 -24.03
C LEU A 146 0.83 -2.32 -24.54
N TYR A 147 -0.20 -2.44 -23.70
CA TYR A 147 -1.49 -3.02 -24.08
C TYR A 147 -2.15 -2.29 -25.27
N ARG A 148 -1.93 -0.99 -25.41
CA ARG A 148 -2.48 -0.18 -26.50
C ARG A 148 -1.67 -0.24 -27.80
N ILE A 149 -0.37 -0.47 -27.70
CA ILE A 149 0.57 -0.37 -28.84
C ILE A 149 0.85 -1.76 -29.43
N LEU A 150 0.93 -2.79 -28.59
CA LEU A 150 1.34 -4.12 -29.01
C LEU A 150 0.12 -4.99 -29.36
N PRO A 151 0.26 -5.90 -30.35
CA PRO A 151 -0.69 -6.98 -30.54
C PRO A 151 -0.82 -7.85 -29.27
N SER A 152 -2.02 -8.37 -29.03
CA SER A 152 -2.36 -9.21 -27.88
C SER A 152 -1.30 -10.28 -27.50
N PRO A 153 -0.78 -11.12 -28.42
CA PRO A 153 0.19 -12.16 -28.04
C PRO A 153 1.50 -11.57 -27.49
N TRP A 154 2.00 -10.47 -28.07
CA TRP A 154 3.23 -9.82 -27.63
C TRP A 154 3.04 -9.14 -26.28
N PHE A 155 1.89 -8.52 -26.05
CA PHE A 155 1.55 -7.97 -24.75
C PHE A 155 1.56 -9.06 -23.67
N TRP A 156 0.87 -10.18 -23.89
CA TRP A 156 0.80 -11.26 -22.90
C TRP A 156 2.15 -11.94 -22.67
N MET A 157 3.00 -12.03 -23.69
CA MET A 157 4.37 -12.51 -23.54
C MET A 157 5.17 -11.57 -22.61
N ILE A 158 5.17 -10.26 -22.89
CA ILE A 158 5.88 -9.27 -22.05
C ILE A 158 5.29 -9.24 -20.63
N PHE A 159 3.98 -9.30 -20.51
CA PHE A 159 3.29 -9.34 -19.22
C PHE A 159 3.75 -10.56 -18.40
N THR A 160 3.79 -11.74 -19.02
CA THR A 160 4.22 -12.99 -18.36
C THR A 160 5.70 -12.93 -17.97
N VAL A 161 6.57 -12.45 -18.86
CA VAL A 161 7.99 -12.24 -18.54
C VAL A 161 8.15 -11.28 -17.36
N THR A 162 7.41 -10.17 -17.37
CA THR A 162 7.44 -9.19 -16.28
C THR A 162 6.94 -9.80 -14.97
N LEU A 163 5.89 -10.61 -15.01
CA LEU A 163 5.34 -11.33 -13.86
C LEU A 163 6.36 -12.32 -13.27
N LEU A 164 7.11 -13.03 -14.12
CA LEU A 164 8.18 -13.93 -13.69
C LEU A 164 9.36 -13.17 -13.08
N VAL A 165 9.72 -12.02 -13.66
CA VAL A 165 10.79 -11.15 -13.16
C VAL A 165 10.43 -10.54 -11.81
N THR A 166 9.20 -10.05 -11.63
CA THR A 166 8.72 -9.50 -10.35
C THR A 166 8.48 -10.61 -9.33
N GLY A 167 8.14 -11.81 -9.77
CA GLY A 167 8.06 -13.03 -8.97
C GLY A 167 7.22 -12.87 -7.72
N THR A 168 7.88 -12.97 -6.56
CA THR A 168 7.25 -12.88 -5.22
C THR A 168 7.28 -11.48 -4.62
N SER A 169 7.68 -10.47 -5.40
CA SER A 169 7.67 -9.08 -4.95
C SER A 169 6.25 -8.50 -4.97
N HIS A 170 6.00 -7.52 -4.09
CA HIS A 170 4.74 -6.79 -4.04
C HIS A 170 4.39 -6.06 -5.35
N TYR A 171 5.35 -5.85 -6.26
CA TYR A 171 5.08 -5.36 -7.63
C TYR A 171 4.22 -6.32 -8.45
N THR A 172 4.26 -7.61 -8.16
CA THR A 172 3.37 -8.62 -8.75
C THR A 172 1.91 -8.30 -8.50
N LEU A 173 1.56 -7.70 -7.35
CA LEU A 173 0.18 -7.27 -7.06
C LEU A 173 -0.32 -6.21 -8.03
N PHE A 174 0.57 -5.33 -8.52
CA PHE A 174 0.19 -4.33 -9.51
C PHE A 174 -0.12 -4.98 -10.86
N LEU A 175 0.70 -5.97 -11.28
CA LEU A 175 0.43 -6.75 -12.49
C LEU A 175 -0.88 -7.53 -12.37
N LEU A 176 -1.12 -8.18 -11.24
CA LEU A 176 -2.37 -8.89 -10.97
C LEU A 176 -3.58 -7.95 -10.95
N GLY A 177 -3.42 -6.71 -10.48
CA GLY A 177 -4.44 -5.67 -10.60
C GLY A 177 -4.74 -5.29 -12.05
N VAL A 178 -3.71 -5.16 -12.90
CA VAL A 178 -3.89 -4.94 -14.35
C VAL A 178 -4.64 -6.11 -14.98
N ALA A 179 -4.21 -7.35 -14.72
CA ALA A 179 -4.87 -8.54 -15.23
C ALA A 179 -6.33 -8.64 -14.76
N GLY A 180 -6.59 -8.34 -13.47
CA GLY A 180 -7.93 -8.27 -12.91
C GLY A 180 -8.81 -7.23 -13.60
N TYR A 181 -8.26 -6.06 -13.95
CA TYR A 181 -8.98 -5.04 -14.71
C TYR A 181 -9.31 -5.51 -16.14
N LEU A 182 -8.34 -6.09 -16.85
CA LEU A 182 -8.55 -6.59 -18.21
C LEU A 182 -9.57 -7.75 -18.24
N GLY A 183 -9.54 -8.61 -17.21
CA GLY A 183 -10.48 -9.73 -17.03
C GLY A 183 -11.82 -9.35 -16.40
N ARG A 184 -12.04 -8.09 -16.00
CA ARG A 184 -13.19 -7.70 -15.17
C ARG A 184 -14.53 -8.05 -15.79
N HIS A 185 -14.71 -7.87 -17.10
CA HIS A 185 -15.98 -8.16 -17.78
C HIS A 185 -16.38 -9.63 -17.62
N ARG A 186 -15.42 -10.56 -17.73
CA ARG A 186 -15.67 -11.99 -17.53
C ARG A 186 -16.04 -12.30 -16.08
N MET A 187 -15.32 -11.72 -15.12
CA MET A 187 -15.57 -11.95 -13.69
C MET A 187 -16.91 -11.36 -13.24
N LEU A 188 -17.26 -10.16 -13.71
CA LEU A 188 -18.51 -9.48 -13.38
C LEU A 188 -19.72 -10.11 -14.06
N ALA A 189 -19.54 -10.78 -15.21
CA ALA A 189 -20.59 -11.49 -15.92
C ALA A 189 -20.98 -12.82 -15.26
N LEU A 190 -20.21 -13.31 -14.28
CA LEU A 190 -20.54 -14.53 -13.55
C LEU A 190 -21.73 -14.29 -12.62
N HIS A 191 -22.82 -15.01 -12.86
CA HIS A 191 -24.04 -14.96 -12.05
C HIS A 191 -24.50 -16.39 -11.70
N GLY A 192 -25.22 -16.52 -10.59
CA GLY A 192 -25.76 -17.79 -10.10
C GLY A 192 -25.12 -18.29 -8.81
N ALA A 193 -25.58 -19.45 -8.33
CA ALA A 193 -25.17 -20.01 -7.05
C ALA A 193 -23.70 -20.45 -7.03
N ILE A 194 -23.19 -21.02 -8.13
CA ILE A 194 -21.81 -21.52 -8.21
C ILE A 194 -20.78 -20.38 -8.13
N PRO A 195 -20.86 -19.30 -8.95
CA PRO A 195 -19.96 -18.17 -8.79
C PRO A 195 -20.08 -17.48 -7.43
N ALA A 196 -21.29 -17.40 -6.87
CA ALA A 196 -21.47 -16.83 -5.52
C ALA A 196 -20.74 -17.66 -4.45
N LEU A 197 -20.84 -18.98 -4.52
CA LEU A 197 -20.09 -19.88 -3.63
C LEU A 197 -18.58 -19.71 -3.84
N MET A 198 -18.12 -19.68 -5.10
CA MET A 198 -16.71 -19.46 -5.44
C MET A 198 -16.18 -18.12 -4.91
N GLY A 199 -16.95 -17.03 -5.05
CA GLY A 199 -16.58 -15.74 -4.49
C GLY A 199 -16.46 -15.77 -2.98
N MET A 200 -17.40 -16.44 -2.29
CA MET A 200 -17.36 -16.61 -0.83
C MET A 200 -16.19 -17.49 -0.38
N THR A 201 -15.88 -18.58 -1.09
CA THR A 201 -14.74 -19.45 -0.76
C THR A 201 -13.42 -18.72 -0.96
N LEU A 202 -13.27 -17.91 -2.01
CA LEU A 202 -12.09 -17.06 -2.22
C LEU A 202 -11.91 -16.03 -1.10
N ILE A 203 -13.00 -15.36 -0.68
CA ILE A 203 -12.97 -14.41 0.44
C ILE A 203 -12.61 -15.12 1.74
N ALA A 204 -13.24 -16.27 2.03
CA ALA A 204 -12.96 -17.06 3.23
C ALA A 204 -11.52 -17.56 3.26
N ALA A 205 -11.00 -18.05 2.13
CA ALA A 205 -9.61 -18.46 1.98
C ALA A 205 -8.65 -17.29 2.18
N ALA A 206 -8.96 -16.11 1.62
CA ALA A 206 -8.16 -14.90 1.82
C ALA A 206 -8.09 -14.48 3.30
N VAL A 207 -9.24 -14.46 4.00
CA VAL A 207 -9.29 -14.13 5.43
C VAL A 207 -8.53 -15.16 6.25
N PHE A 208 -8.73 -16.45 5.97
CA PHE A 208 -8.02 -17.55 6.64
C PHE A 208 -6.50 -17.45 6.47
N LEU A 209 -6.03 -17.29 5.22
CA LEU A 209 -4.61 -17.10 4.93
C LEU A 209 -4.07 -15.85 5.61
N GLY A 210 -4.81 -14.75 5.59
CA GLY A 210 -4.39 -13.50 6.20
C GLY A 210 -4.18 -13.61 7.72
N MET A 211 -5.13 -14.23 8.41
CA MET A 211 -5.13 -14.36 9.88
C MET A 211 -4.07 -15.35 10.41
N ARG A 212 -3.63 -16.30 9.58
CA ARG A 212 -2.68 -17.33 10.00
C ARG A 212 -1.29 -16.74 10.28
N ALA A 213 -0.76 -16.98 11.47
CA ALA A 213 0.58 -16.53 11.87
C ALA A 213 1.69 -17.29 11.13
N ALA A 214 1.52 -18.59 10.93
CA ALA A 214 2.49 -19.45 10.24
C ALA A 214 2.47 -19.23 8.72
N SER A 215 3.66 -19.02 8.16
CA SER A 215 3.93 -18.78 6.74
C SER A 215 4.26 -20.02 5.91
N PHE A 216 4.38 -21.20 6.52
CA PHE A 216 4.56 -22.45 5.77
C PHE A 216 3.26 -22.83 5.00
N PRO A 217 3.27 -23.12 3.69
CA PRO A 217 4.43 -23.46 2.84
C PRO A 217 5.02 -22.29 2.03
N PHE A 218 4.54 -21.06 2.20
CA PHE A 218 4.99 -19.89 1.42
C PHE A 218 6.48 -19.59 1.59
N ASP A 219 7.09 -19.92 2.73
CA ASP A 219 8.55 -19.78 2.89
C ASP A 219 9.32 -20.63 1.88
N SER A 220 8.91 -21.90 1.69
CA SER A 220 9.51 -22.79 0.70
C SER A 220 9.29 -22.29 -0.73
N TRP A 221 8.13 -21.69 -1.00
CA TRP A 221 7.83 -21.10 -2.31
C TRP A 221 8.66 -19.87 -2.60
N VAL A 222 8.89 -19.00 -1.61
CA VAL A 222 9.81 -17.86 -1.74
C VAL A 222 11.21 -18.37 -2.07
N VAL A 223 11.71 -19.37 -1.35
CA VAL A 223 13.03 -19.98 -1.61
C VAL A 223 13.12 -20.54 -3.02
N ALA A 224 12.13 -21.31 -3.46
CA ALA A 224 12.08 -21.85 -4.82
C ALA A 224 12.07 -20.73 -5.88
N ALA A 225 11.24 -19.71 -5.68
CA ALA A 225 11.13 -18.58 -6.59
C ALA A 225 12.44 -17.78 -6.73
N ARG A 226 13.32 -17.79 -5.71
CA ARG A 226 14.62 -17.08 -5.77
C ARG A 226 15.51 -17.51 -6.94
N SER A 227 15.33 -18.74 -7.42
CA SER A 227 16.07 -19.28 -8.56
C SER A 227 15.63 -18.71 -9.92
N VAL A 228 14.44 -18.10 -9.98
CA VAL A 228 13.81 -17.66 -11.23
C VAL A 228 13.54 -16.14 -11.23
N SER A 229 13.11 -15.57 -10.10
CA SER A 229 12.71 -14.17 -10.00
C SER A 229 13.84 -13.25 -9.53
N LEU A 230 13.98 -12.10 -10.21
CA LEU A 230 14.93 -11.06 -9.85
C LEU A 230 14.49 -10.26 -8.61
N LEU A 231 13.19 -9.95 -8.51
CA LEU A 231 12.62 -9.28 -7.35
C LEU A 231 11.92 -10.30 -6.44
N GLN A 232 12.08 -10.15 -5.13
CA GLN A 232 11.69 -11.18 -4.17
C GLN A 232 11.01 -10.58 -2.95
N ALA A 233 10.08 -11.34 -2.36
CA ALA A 233 9.55 -11.05 -1.03
C ALA A 233 10.63 -11.27 0.05
N PRO A 234 10.66 -10.44 1.11
CA PRO A 234 11.53 -10.66 2.27
C PRO A 234 11.31 -12.01 2.96
N GLY A 235 10.10 -12.57 2.91
CA GLY A 235 9.77 -13.86 3.50
C GLY A 235 8.39 -14.37 3.15
N GLY A 236 8.07 -15.62 3.50
CA GLY A 236 6.82 -16.28 3.11
C GLY A 236 5.57 -15.60 3.65
N LYS A 237 5.64 -14.92 4.80
CA LYS A 237 4.49 -14.15 5.32
C LYS A 237 4.07 -13.00 4.40
N TRP A 238 5.02 -12.41 3.66
CA TRP A 238 4.74 -11.35 2.69
C TRP A 238 3.96 -11.96 1.53
N LEU A 239 4.51 -13.01 0.91
CA LEU A 239 3.86 -13.75 -0.20
C LEU A 239 2.47 -14.29 0.19
N GLN A 240 2.32 -14.81 1.41
CA GLN A 240 1.04 -15.28 1.94
C GLN A 240 -0.01 -14.16 1.97
N ASN A 241 0.38 -12.96 2.41
CA ASN A 241 -0.52 -11.81 2.43
C ASN A 241 -0.79 -11.28 1.01
N GLU A 242 0.17 -11.37 0.09
CA GLU A 242 -0.01 -11.02 -1.32
C GLU A 242 -1.07 -11.91 -1.98
N VAL A 243 -0.92 -13.23 -1.81
CA VAL A 243 -1.89 -14.23 -2.28
C VAL A 243 -3.25 -13.98 -1.66
N ALA A 244 -3.32 -13.74 -0.34
CA ALA A 244 -4.56 -13.39 0.34
C ALA A 244 -5.21 -12.13 -0.25
N ALA A 245 -4.45 -11.07 -0.53
CA ALA A 245 -4.97 -9.85 -1.14
C ALA A 245 -5.53 -10.08 -2.56
N THR A 246 -4.84 -10.89 -3.38
CA THR A 246 -5.31 -11.27 -4.71
C THR A 246 -6.62 -12.07 -4.65
N LEU A 247 -6.68 -13.08 -3.78
CA LEU A 247 -7.88 -13.90 -3.58
C LEU A 247 -9.05 -13.05 -3.07
N LEU A 248 -8.77 -12.12 -2.14
CA LEU A 248 -9.78 -11.21 -1.60
C LEU A 248 -10.37 -10.33 -2.70
N MET A 249 -9.51 -9.71 -3.52
CA MET A 249 -9.96 -8.88 -4.65
C MET A 249 -10.76 -9.69 -5.66
N ALA A 250 -10.28 -10.87 -6.06
CA ALA A 250 -10.98 -11.73 -7.00
C ALA A 250 -12.36 -12.16 -6.45
N GLY A 251 -12.42 -12.59 -5.18
CA GLY A 251 -13.65 -12.98 -4.52
C GLY A 251 -14.65 -11.83 -4.41
N ILE A 252 -14.20 -10.61 -4.10
CA ILE A 252 -15.04 -9.40 -4.10
C ILE A 252 -15.58 -9.11 -5.51
N LEU A 253 -14.75 -9.19 -6.54
CA LEU A 253 -15.17 -8.95 -7.93
C LEU A 253 -16.24 -9.95 -8.38
N ILE A 254 -16.17 -11.21 -7.93
CA ILE A 254 -17.14 -12.24 -8.30
C ILE A 254 -18.44 -12.11 -7.49
N GLN A 255 -18.37 -11.70 -6.22
CA GLN A 255 -19.50 -11.78 -5.30
C GLN A 255 -20.35 -10.48 -5.22
N PRO A 256 -21.54 -10.40 -5.84
CA PRO A 256 -22.28 -9.14 -5.95
C PRO A 256 -22.76 -8.57 -4.62
N ARG A 257 -23.15 -9.44 -3.68
CA ARG A 257 -23.65 -9.03 -2.35
C ARG A 257 -22.58 -8.28 -1.55
N ILE A 258 -21.34 -8.78 -1.57
CA ILE A 258 -20.23 -8.16 -0.86
C ILE A 258 -19.88 -6.82 -1.50
N ARG A 259 -19.87 -6.70 -2.83
CA ARG A 259 -19.69 -5.41 -3.51
C ARG A 259 -20.73 -4.38 -3.06
N HIS A 260 -22.00 -4.78 -2.95
CA HIS A 260 -23.06 -3.88 -2.49
C HIS A 260 -22.85 -3.42 -1.04
N ILE A 261 -22.45 -4.33 -0.14
CA ILE A 261 -22.09 -3.97 1.24
C ILE A 261 -20.92 -2.99 1.26
N LEU A 262 -19.85 -3.29 0.51
CA LEU A 262 -18.65 -2.43 0.43
C LEU A 262 -18.93 -1.07 -0.21
N ALA A 263 -19.96 -0.96 -1.05
CA ALA A 263 -20.43 0.29 -1.63
C ALA A 263 -21.28 1.13 -0.67
N ALA A 264 -21.52 0.67 0.57
CA ALA A 264 -22.26 1.44 1.56
C ALA A 264 -21.58 2.82 1.82
N PRO A 265 -22.36 3.92 1.95
CA PRO A 265 -21.80 5.27 2.04
C PRO A 265 -20.77 5.46 3.16
N TRP A 266 -20.97 4.80 4.30
CA TRP A 266 -20.06 4.91 5.44
C TRP A 266 -18.72 4.18 5.21
N LEU A 267 -18.72 3.05 4.48
CA LEU A 267 -17.51 2.34 4.08
C LEU A 267 -16.73 3.11 3.02
N VAL A 268 -17.43 3.70 2.06
CA VAL A 268 -16.83 4.60 1.07
C VAL A 268 -16.24 5.84 1.74
N TRP A 269 -16.95 6.43 2.71
CA TRP A 269 -16.47 7.56 3.50
C TRP A 269 -15.19 7.23 4.27
N LEU A 270 -15.12 6.02 4.84
CA LEU A 270 -13.92 5.52 5.51
C LEU A 270 -12.80 5.26 4.51
N GLY A 271 -13.13 4.72 3.34
CA GLY A 271 -12.20 4.49 2.23
C GLY A 271 -11.51 5.78 1.78
N HIS A 272 -12.24 6.89 1.67
CA HIS A 272 -11.68 8.21 1.34
C HIS A 272 -10.66 8.73 2.38
N ARG A 273 -10.74 8.26 3.63
CA ARG A 273 -9.82 8.65 4.71
C ARG A 273 -8.74 7.62 4.99
N SER A 274 -8.82 6.44 4.38
CA SER A 274 -7.93 5.32 4.69
C SER A 274 -6.46 5.67 4.44
N PHE A 275 -6.15 6.38 3.36
CA PHE A 275 -4.80 6.85 3.05
C PHE A 275 -4.28 7.86 4.08
N ALA A 276 -5.08 8.89 4.41
CA ALA A 276 -4.72 9.85 5.44
C ALA A 276 -4.54 9.18 6.81
N LEU A 277 -5.45 8.28 7.20
CA LEU A 277 -5.37 7.50 8.43
C LEU A 277 -4.09 6.66 8.46
N TYR A 278 -3.75 6.00 7.35
CA TYR A 278 -2.55 5.21 7.20
C TYR A 278 -1.28 6.04 7.45
N LEU A 279 -1.24 7.29 6.99
CA LEU A 279 -0.12 8.20 7.21
C LEU A 279 -0.04 8.78 8.64
N VAL A 280 -1.16 8.98 9.33
CA VAL A 280 -1.15 9.69 10.62
C VAL A 280 -1.20 8.77 11.84
N HIS A 281 -1.77 7.56 11.71
CA HIS A 281 -2.03 6.71 12.87
C HIS A 281 -0.76 6.20 13.55
N PHE A 282 0.31 5.89 12.82
CA PHE A 282 1.57 5.44 13.42
C PHE A 282 2.23 6.52 14.27
N PRO A 283 2.48 7.74 13.76
CA PRO A 283 3.01 8.83 14.58
C PRO A 283 2.17 9.10 15.83
N LEU A 284 0.84 9.09 15.70
CA LEU A 284 -0.06 9.30 16.84
C LEU A 284 -0.02 8.14 17.85
N LEU A 285 -0.02 6.89 17.38
CA LEU A 285 0.05 5.71 18.23
C LEU A 285 1.32 5.72 19.09
N PHE A 286 2.47 6.00 18.46
CA PHE A 286 3.79 5.98 19.10
C PHE A 286 4.11 7.23 19.94
N THR A 287 3.23 8.23 19.94
CA THR A 287 3.38 9.46 20.74
C THR A 287 2.20 9.63 21.69
N VAL A 288 1.08 10.13 21.19
CA VAL A 288 -0.12 10.41 21.98
C VAL A 288 -0.74 9.13 22.53
N GLY A 289 -0.76 8.04 21.76
CA GLY A 289 -1.30 6.75 22.19
C GLY A 289 -0.56 6.21 23.42
N PHE A 290 0.77 6.24 23.39
CA PHE A 290 1.58 5.86 24.56
C PHE A 290 1.44 6.83 25.72
N ALA A 291 1.30 8.13 25.47
CA ALA A 291 1.03 9.11 26.53
C ALA A 291 -0.32 8.88 27.23
N ILE A 292 -1.38 8.57 26.46
CA ILE A 292 -2.68 8.20 27.02
C ILE A 292 -2.54 6.90 27.82
N PHE A 293 -1.85 5.90 27.26
CA PHE A 293 -1.64 4.63 27.96
C PHE A 293 -0.87 4.79 29.27
N SER A 294 0.16 5.64 29.30
CA SER A 294 0.94 5.89 30.52
C SER A 294 0.10 6.51 31.61
N VAL A 295 -0.65 7.57 31.29
CA VAL A 295 -1.53 8.22 32.26
C VAL A 295 -2.61 7.27 32.76
N LEU A 296 -3.21 6.46 31.87
CA LEU A 296 -4.27 5.53 32.27
C LEU A 296 -3.75 4.38 33.14
N LEU A 297 -2.52 3.91 32.91
CA LEU A 297 -1.94 2.81 33.67
C LEU A 297 -1.67 3.20 35.14
N ASP A 298 -1.48 4.48 35.43
CA ASP A 298 -1.33 4.98 36.81
C ASP A 298 -2.61 4.81 37.65
N TYR A 299 -3.78 4.72 37.01
CA TYR A 299 -5.08 4.65 37.69
C TYR A 299 -5.86 3.37 37.41
N LEU A 300 -5.53 2.63 36.34
CA LEU A 300 -6.32 1.50 35.85
C LEU A 300 -5.46 0.25 35.63
N GLN A 301 -6.11 -0.90 35.69
CA GLN A 301 -5.49 -2.16 35.28
C GLN A 301 -5.10 -2.13 33.80
N GLN A 302 -4.02 -2.82 33.46
CA GLN A 302 -3.43 -2.84 32.11
C GLN A 302 -4.46 -3.12 31.00
N GLY A 303 -5.37 -4.08 31.20
CA GLY A 303 -6.38 -4.42 30.21
C GLY A 303 -7.34 -3.27 29.90
N THR A 304 -7.84 -2.60 30.94
CA THR A 304 -8.74 -1.45 30.81
C THR A 304 -8.02 -0.24 30.25
N ALA A 305 -6.80 0.04 30.72
CA ALA A 305 -5.96 1.10 30.19
C ALA A 305 -5.70 0.90 28.68
N LEU A 306 -5.37 -0.33 28.26
CA LEU A 306 -5.16 -0.66 26.86
C LEU A 306 -6.43 -0.47 26.03
N PHE A 307 -7.57 -0.97 26.51
CA PHE A 307 -8.85 -0.81 25.82
C PHE A 307 -9.19 0.67 25.59
N LEU A 308 -9.10 1.48 26.65
CA LEU A 308 -9.37 2.91 26.58
C LEU A 308 -8.37 3.63 25.68
N THR A 309 -7.08 3.28 25.71
CA THR A 309 -6.08 3.81 24.77
C THR A 309 -6.42 3.48 23.32
N VAL A 310 -6.89 2.26 23.02
CA VAL A 310 -7.31 1.90 21.66
C VAL A 310 -8.52 2.72 21.22
N VAL A 311 -9.50 2.91 22.11
CA VAL A 311 -10.71 3.71 21.82
C VAL A 311 -10.35 5.19 21.61
N PHE A 312 -9.65 5.82 22.57
CA PHE A 312 -9.30 7.24 22.49
C PHE A 312 -8.24 7.51 21.42
N GLY A 313 -7.19 6.69 21.35
CA GLY A 313 -6.15 6.80 20.34
C GLY A 313 -6.65 6.51 18.92
N GLY A 314 -7.55 5.54 18.77
CA GLY A 314 -8.23 5.25 17.51
C GLY A 314 -9.16 6.40 17.08
N GLY A 315 -9.95 6.94 18.00
CA GLY A 315 -10.79 8.12 17.77
C GLY A 315 -9.96 9.34 17.37
N LEU A 316 -8.86 9.61 18.08
CA LEU A 316 -7.94 10.70 17.75
C LEU A 316 -7.27 10.50 16.40
N SER A 317 -6.86 9.27 16.08
CA SER A 317 -6.27 8.94 14.78
C SER A 317 -7.26 9.17 13.65
N LEU A 318 -8.54 8.79 13.83
CA LEU A 318 -9.58 9.05 12.85
C LEU A 318 -9.86 10.55 12.71
N ALA A 319 -9.94 11.29 13.82
CA ALA A 319 -10.11 12.74 13.81
C ALA A 319 -8.95 13.42 13.07
N ALA A 320 -7.71 13.12 13.42
CA ALA A 320 -6.52 13.62 12.75
C ALA A 320 -6.51 13.26 11.25
N ALA A 321 -6.90 12.03 10.90
CA ALA A 321 -7.02 11.60 9.51
C ALA A 321 -8.07 12.41 8.74
N THR A 322 -9.19 12.76 9.37
CA THR A 322 -10.22 13.60 8.72
C THR A 322 -9.73 15.02 8.45
N LEU A 323 -8.93 15.58 9.36
CA LEU A 323 -8.32 16.90 9.21
C LEU A 323 -7.22 16.87 8.14
N PHE A 324 -6.37 15.86 8.19
CA PHE A 324 -5.31 15.62 7.23
C PHE A 324 -5.85 15.43 5.81
N GLU A 325 -6.92 14.63 5.65
CA GLU A 325 -7.59 14.45 4.36
C GLU A 325 -8.13 15.76 3.81
N ARG A 326 -8.76 16.58 4.65
CA ARG A 326 -9.37 17.84 4.25
C ARG A 326 -8.34 18.90 3.86
N TRP A 327 -7.24 19.01 4.60
CA TRP A 327 -6.28 20.12 4.50
C TRP A 327 -4.98 19.78 3.78
N ILE A 328 -4.66 18.50 3.56
CA ILE A 328 -3.41 18.09 2.91
C ILE A 328 -3.73 17.25 1.68
N ASP A 329 -4.45 16.13 1.85
CA ASP A 329 -4.67 15.17 0.75
C ASP A 329 -5.56 15.75 -0.36
N ARG A 330 -6.75 16.29 -0.02
CA ARG A 330 -7.64 16.93 -1.01
C ARG A 330 -6.97 18.07 -1.78
N PRO A 331 -6.27 19.02 -1.12
CA PRO A 331 -5.49 20.04 -1.84
C PRO A 331 -4.44 19.45 -2.77
N ALA A 332 -3.69 18.43 -2.35
CA ALA A 332 -2.68 17.78 -3.20
C ALA A 332 -3.31 17.15 -4.46
N ILE A 333 -4.47 16.49 -4.31
CA ILE A 333 -5.24 15.95 -5.45
C ILE A 333 -5.75 17.07 -6.36
N ARG A 334 -6.21 18.20 -5.81
CA ARG A 334 -6.65 19.33 -6.63
C ARG A 334 -5.49 19.98 -7.39
N LEU A 335 -4.32 20.10 -6.74
CA LEU A 335 -3.12 20.66 -7.35
C LEU A 335 -2.63 19.78 -8.50
N SER A 336 -2.61 18.46 -8.32
CA SER A 336 -2.18 17.51 -9.36
C SER A 336 -3.11 17.54 -10.58
N ARG A 337 -4.42 17.74 -10.38
CA ARG A 337 -5.39 17.92 -11.48
C ARG A 337 -5.28 19.28 -12.17
N LYS A 338 -5.04 20.36 -11.43
CA LYS A 338 -4.94 21.73 -11.99
C LYS A 338 -3.66 21.95 -12.80
N ALA A 339 -2.56 21.29 -12.42
CA ALA A 339 -1.29 21.42 -13.10
C ALA A 339 -1.33 20.97 -14.57
N LEU A 340 -2.36 20.23 -14.99
CA LEU A 340 -2.40 19.56 -16.29
C LEU A 340 -3.79 19.71 -16.94
N ARG A 341 -3.86 20.46 -18.05
CA ARG A 341 -5.09 20.58 -18.85
C ARG A 341 -5.22 19.35 -19.76
N PRO A 342 -6.32 18.58 -19.69
CA PRO A 342 -6.51 17.46 -20.61
C PRO A 342 -6.57 17.97 -22.06
N LYS A 343 -5.73 17.40 -22.93
CA LYS A 343 -5.97 17.50 -24.38
C LYS A 343 -7.08 16.51 -24.75
N PRO A 344 -8.12 16.94 -25.48
CA PRO A 344 -9.19 16.05 -25.91
C PRO A 344 -8.59 14.88 -26.71
N SER A 345 -9.01 13.66 -26.37
CA SER A 345 -8.62 12.44 -27.09
C SER A 345 -9.18 12.47 -28.50
N THR A 346 -8.34 12.34 -29.52
CA THR A 346 -8.74 12.33 -30.93
C THR A 346 -9.15 10.96 -31.45
N VAL A 347 -9.57 10.02 -30.58
CA VAL A 347 -9.83 8.63 -30.98
C VAL A 347 -11.31 8.29 -30.77
N PRO A 348 -12.03 7.81 -31.81
CA PRO A 348 -13.40 7.33 -31.68
C PRO A 348 -13.48 6.13 -30.73
N ALA A 349 -14.54 6.11 -29.91
CA ALA A 349 -14.90 4.99 -29.06
C ALA A 349 -15.60 3.90 -29.89
N GLU A 350 -14.85 3.15 -30.69
CA GLU A 350 -15.25 1.92 -31.40
C GLU A 350 -13.96 1.09 -31.52
N THR A 351 -13.76 -0.03 -30.82
CA THR A 351 -14.50 -1.29 -30.90
C THR A 351 -14.40 -2.05 -29.57
N ALA A 352 -15.53 -2.30 -28.91
CA ALA A 352 -15.64 -3.19 -27.74
C ALA A 352 -16.73 -4.26 -27.95
N ALA A 353 -17.01 -4.57 -29.21
CA ALA A 353 -17.82 -5.71 -29.61
C ALA A 353 -17.02 -6.48 -30.67
N GLU A 354 -16.24 -7.46 -30.19
CA GLU A 354 -15.94 -8.74 -30.86
C GLU A 354 -15.23 -9.67 -29.87
#